data_AF-A0A0R3UH91-F1
#
_entry.id   AF-A0A0R3UH91-F1
#
_cell.length_a   1.000
_cell.length_b   1.000
_cell.length_c   1.000
_cell.angle_alpha   90.00
_cell.angle_beta   90.00
_cell.angle_gamma   90.00
#
_symmetry.space_group_name_H-M   'P 1'
#
loop_
_entity.id
_entity.type
_entity.pdbx_description
1 polymer ?
#
loop_
_entity_poly.entity_id
_entity_poly.type
_entity_poly.pdbx_seq_one_letter_code
_entity_poly.pdbx_strand_id
1 'polypeptide(L)'
;MVEQYDNLSETIVERKWKAPTQLGGEGPWVYEIGQQQETCSSVLEEFKESNANPVFCRCDTKQDFQWRIRNLPYPIETYQLSIDDDNSTITLRTTNKKKPPAYYQYEKELRKELLKTKPISGGDMPCASM
;
A
#
# COMPACT_ATOMS: atom_id res chain seq x y z
N MET A 1 -26.10 5.84 9.88
CA MET A 1 -25.39 4.66 9.33
C MET A 1 -25.82 4.49 7.89
N VAL A 2 -24.92 4.04 7.02
CA VAL A 2 -25.17 3.76 5.60
C VAL A 2 -24.47 2.45 5.26
N GLU A 3 -25.17 1.58 4.52
CA GLU A 3 -24.65 0.31 4.02
C GLU A 3 -24.88 0.22 2.51
N GLN A 4 -23.89 -0.31 1.79
CA GLN A 4 -23.97 -0.57 0.35
C GLN A 4 -23.71 -2.04 0.08
N TYR A 5 -24.66 -2.67 -0.60
CA TYR A 5 -24.58 -4.07 -1.04
C TYR A 5 -24.45 -4.11 -2.55
N ASP A 6 -23.60 -5.03 -3.03
CA ASP A 6 -23.62 -5.46 -4.43
C ASP A 6 -24.42 -6.75 -4.54
N ASN A 7 -25.60 -6.66 -5.16
CA ASN A 7 -26.53 -7.77 -5.28
C ASN A 7 -26.04 -8.86 -6.24
N LEU A 8 -25.14 -8.53 -7.18
CA LEU A 8 -24.60 -9.51 -8.13
C LEU A 8 -23.59 -10.43 -7.46
N SER A 9 -22.77 -9.87 -6.57
CA SER A 9 -21.74 -10.62 -5.83
C SER A 9 -22.19 -11.05 -4.44
N GLU A 10 -23.37 -10.61 -3.98
CA GLU A 10 -23.87 -10.81 -2.62
C GLU A 10 -22.90 -10.35 -1.53
N THR A 11 -22.14 -9.29 -1.81
CA THR A 11 -21.14 -8.73 -0.90
C THR A 11 -21.58 -7.38 -0.33
N ILE A 12 -21.17 -7.11 0.91
CA ILE A 12 -21.25 -5.76 1.47
C ILE A 12 -19.97 -5.02 1.10
N VAL A 13 -20.12 -3.94 0.33
CA VAL A 13 -18.99 -3.18 -0.22
C VAL A 13 -18.62 -2.01 0.68
N GLU A 14 -19.62 -1.43 1.36
CA GLU A 14 -19.40 -0.28 2.26
C GLU A 14 -20.33 -0.35 3.47
N ARG A 15 -19.77 -0.12 4.66
CA ARG A 15 -20.53 0.15 5.89
C ARG A 15 -19.88 1.31 6.61
N LYS A 16 -20.63 2.39 6.81
CA LYS A 16 -20.14 3.59 7.48
C LYS A 16 -21.16 4.27 8.36
N TRP A 17 -20.70 4.99 9.36
CA TRP A 17 -21.54 5.85 10.22
C TRP A 17 -20.82 7.15 10.55
N LYS A 18 -21.59 8.19 10.92
CA LYS A 18 -21.00 9.43 11.41
C LYS A 18 -20.75 9.31 12.90
N ALA A 19 -19.51 9.50 13.34
CA ALA A 19 -19.19 9.56 14.76
C ALA A 19 -19.68 10.90 15.35
N PRO A 20 -20.21 10.94 16.58
CA PRO A 20 -20.54 12.22 17.22
C PRO A 20 -19.26 13.02 17.51
N THR A 21 -19.32 14.34 17.36
CA THR A 21 -18.22 15.22 17.79
C THR A 21 -18.24 15.43 19.30
N GLN A 22 -17.15 15.94 19.87
CA GLN A 22 -17.04 16.23 21.31
C GLN A 22 -18.14 17.19 21.82
N LEU A 23 -18.71 18.00 20.92
CA LEU A 23 -19.79 18.95 21.22
C LEU A 23 -21.17 18.45 20.76
N GLY A 24 -21.31 17.17 20.41
CA GLY A 24 -22.59 16.54 20.09
C GLY A 24 -23.12 16.79 18.66
N GLY A 25 -22.29 17.32 17.76
CA GLY A 25 -22.63 17.46 16.34
C GLY A 25 -22.34 16.20 15.52
N GLU A 26 -22.77 16.20 14.26
CA GLU A 26 -22.39 15.16 13.30
C GLU A 26 -20.91 15.27 12.93
N GLY A 27 -20.12 14.24 13.23
CA GLY A 27 -18.70 14.16 12.88
C GLY A 27 -18.44 13.43 11.56
N PRO A 28 -17.16 13.09 11.30
CA PRO A 28 -16.75 12.47 10.04
C PRO A 28 -17.32 11.05 9.89
N TRP A 29 -17.35 10.57 8.65
CA TRP A 29 -17.66 9.18 8.35
C TRP A 29 -16.56 8.25 8.86
N VAL A 30 -16.95 7.26 9.64
CA VAL A 30 -16.11 6.13 10.06
C VAL A 30 -16.54 4.92 9.26
N TYR A 31 -15.58 4.23 8.66
CA TYR A 31 -15.81 3.07 7.80
C TYR A 31 -15.44 1.79 8.56
N GLU A 32 -16.37 0.84 8.62
CA GLU A 32 -16.12 -0.52 9.10
C GLU A 32 -15.82 -1.47 7.93
N ILE A 33 -16.53 -1.29 6.82
CA ILE A 33 -16.38 -2.08 5.59
C ILE A 33 -16.16 -1.11 4.44
N GLY A 34 -15.23 -1.45 3.55
CA GLY A 34 -14.74 -0.56 2.50
C GLY A 34 -13.74 0.47 3.02
N GLN A 35 -13.62 1.59 2.31
CA GLN A 35 -12.74 2.70 2.65
C GLN A 35 -13.25 3.97 1.95
N GLN A 36 -12.99 5.13 2.53
CA GLN A 36 -13.19 6.40 1.84
C GLN A 36 -12.39 6.41 0.53
N GLN A 37 -13.06 6.65 -0.59
CA GLN A 37 -12.37 6.91 -1.84
C GLN A 37 -11.60 8.22 -1.69
N GLU A 38 -10.30 8.18 -1.96
CA GLU A 38 -9.48 9.38 -2.04
C GLU A 38 -9.92 10.20 -3.26
N THR A 39 -10.85 11.13 -3.06
CA THR A 39 -11.09 12.18 -4.03
C THR A 39 -9.87 13.10 -3.99
N CYS A 40 -9.06 13.16 -5.04
CA CYS A 40 -7.98 14.12 -5.17
C CYS A 40 -8.55 15.54 -5.01
N SER A 41 -8.51 16.08 -3.79
CA SER A 41 -8.86 17.46 -3.52
C SER A 41 -7.65 18.31 -3.87
N SER A 42 -7.83 19.00 -4.99
CA SER A 42 -6.91 19.91 -5.66
C SER A 42 -6.02 20.81 -4.78
N VAL A 43 -4.77 20.95 -5.24
CA VAL A 43 -3.81 22.08 -5.10
C VAL A 43 -2.87 22.14 -3.89
N LEU A 44 -3.07 21.41 -2.78
CA LEU A 44 -2.19 21.52 -1.58
C LEU A 44 -1.67 20.16 -1.03
N GLU A 45 -1.48 19.16 -1.89
CA GLU A 45 -0.84 17.88 -1.48
C GLU A 45 0.69 17.98 -1.58
N GLU A 46 1.36 18.70 -0.66
CA GLU A 46 2.84 18.77 -0.65
C GLU A 46 3.50 17.44 -0.19
N PHE A 47 2.81 16.64 0.62
CA PHE A 47 3.27 15.30 1.03
C PHE A 47 2.07 14.36 1.21
N LYS A 48 2.11 13.21 0.51
CA LYS A 48 1.10 12.16 0.59
C LYS A 48 1.78 10.81 0.77
N GLU A 49 1.11 9.90 1.49
CA GLU A 49 1.57 8.53 1.61
C GLU A 49 1.66 7.84 0.23
N SER A 50 2.63 6.94 0.09
CA SER A 50 2.82 6.23 -1.17
C SER A 50 1.65 5.28 -1.42
N ASN A 51 0.90 5.55 -2.48
CA ASN A 51 -0.17 4.69 -2.98
C ASN A 51 0.33 3.40 -3.67
N ALA A 52 1.64 3.13 -3.64
CA ALA A 52 2.23 1.90 -4.16
C ALA A 52 2.07 0.70 -3.20
N ASN A 53 1.86 0.95 -1.91
CA ASN A 53 1.65 -0.12 -0.93
C ASN A 53 0.24 -0.69 -1.07
N PRO A 54 0.04 -2.02 -0.98
CA PRO A 54 -1.29 -2.60 -1.08
C PRO A 54 -2.23 -2.05 -0.01
N VAL A 55 -3.38 -1.57 -0.45
CA VAL A 55 -4.45 -1.06 0.40
C VAL A 55 -5.49 -2.17 0.54
N PHE A 56 -5.60 -2.71 1.75
CA PHE A 56 -6.55 -3.76 2.11
C PHE A 56 -7.80 -3.13 2.71
N CYS A 57 -8.96 -3.51 2.20
CA CYS A 57 -10.25 -3.17 2.80
C CYS A 57 -11.09 -4.43 3.01
N ARG A 58 -11.85 -4.47 4.10
CA ARG A 58 -12.81 -5.54 4.37
C ARG A 58 -13.95 -5.49 3.35
N CYS A 59 -14.38 -6.64 2.84
CA CYS A 59 -15.41 -6.77 1.80
C CYS A 59 -16.16 -8.10 1.96
N ASP A 60 -16.90 -8.25 3.05
CA ASP A 60 -17.43 -9.55 3.45
C ASP A 60 -18.64 -10.01 2.64
N THR A 61 -18.91 -11.31 2.74
CA THR A 61 -20.20 -11.92 2.38
C THR A 61 -20.97 -12.27 3.63
N LYS A 62 -22.16 -12.86 3.47
CA LYS A 62 -22.93 -13.38 4.61
C LYS A 62 -22.24 -14.57 5.29
N GLN A 63 -21.43 -15.33 4.56
CA GLN A 63 -20.85 -16.59 5.04
C GLN A 63 -19.40 -16.44 5.50
N ASP A 64 -18.64 -15.58 4.82
CA ASP A 64 -17.19 -15.50 4.98
C ASP A 64 -16.70 -14.06 5.12
N PHE A 65 -15.67 -13.90 5.96
CA PHE A 65 -14.86 -12.67 5.99
C PHE A 65 -13.93 -12.63 4.79
N GLN A 66 -13.87 -11.49 4.11
CA GLN A 66 -13.01 -11.34 2.95
C GLN A 66 -12.28 -9.99 2.98
N TRP A 67 -11.10 -9.99 2.37
CA TRP A 67 -10.30 -8.79 2.15
C TRP A 67 -10.14 -8.53 0.67
N ARG A 68 -10.29 -7.27 0.29
CA ARG A 68 -10.10 -6.78 -1.07
C ARG A 68 -8.88 -5.86 -1.10
N ILE A 69 -8.00 -6.09 -2.07
CA ILE A 69 -6.91 -5.18 -2.38
C ILE A 69 -7.40 -4.20 -3.44
N ARG A 70 -7.30 -2.90 -3.15
CA ARG A 70 -7.92 -1.85 -3.98
C ARG A 70 -7.01 -1.29 -5.07
N ASN A 71 -5.71 -1.37 -4.89
CA ASN A 71 -4.71 -0.66 -5.69
C ASN A 71 -3.60 -1.60 -6.19
N LEU A 72 -3.97 -2.79 -6.70
CA LEU A 72 -3.00 -3.65 -7.37
C LEU A 72 -2.48 -2.94 -8.64
N PRO A 73 -1.16 -2.67 -8.76
CA PRO A 73 -0.61 -1.93 -9.90
C PRO A 73 -0.51 -2.76 -11.18
N TYR A 74 -0.53 -4.08 -11.09
CA TYR A 74 -0.39 -4.99 -12.23
C TYR A 74 -1.66 -5.80 -12.47
N PRO A 75 -1.80 -6.43 -13.66
CA PRO A 75 -2.89 -7.36 -13.92
C PRO A 75 -2.89 -8.55 -12.95
N ILE A 76 -4.07 -9.13 -12.71
CA ILE A 76 -4.26 -10.19 -11.71
C ILE A 76 -3.39 -11.43 -11.96
N GLU A 77 -3.12 -11.73 -13.23
CA GLU A 77 -2.26 -12.82 -13.70
C GLU A 77 -0.78 -12.67 -13.31
N THR A 78 -0.35 -11.47 -12.91
CA THR A 78 1.01 -11.21 -12.40
C THR A 78 1.16 -11.67 -10.95
N TYR A 79 0.06 -11.99 -10.27
CA TYR A 79 0.07 -12.37 -8.86
C TYR A 79 -0.14 -13.87 -8.66
N GLN A 80 0.46 -14.37 -7.59
CA GLN A 80 0.32 -15.74 -7.12
C GLN A 80 -0.06 -15.72 -5.64
N LEU A 81 -1.18 -16.35 -5.31
CA LEU A 81 -1.65 -16.54 -3.94
C LEU A 81 -1.20 -17.92 -3.45
N SER A 82 -0.64 -17.96 -2.24
CA SER A 82 -0.30 -19.21 -1.55
C SER A 82 -0.80 -19.14 -0.11
N ILE A 83 -1.38 -20.24 0.36
CA ILE A 83 -1.87 -20.41 1.72
C ILE A 83 -0.91 -21.37 2.42
N ASP A 84 -0.48 -21.01 3.60
CA ASP A 84 0.36 -21.81 4.47
C ASP A 84 -0.41 -22.07 5.77
N ASP A 85 -0.95 -23.29 5.88
CA ASP A 85 -1.81 -23.71 6.99
C ASP A 85 -1.02 -23.82 8.30
N ASP A 86 0.25 -24.26 8.23
CA ASP A 86 1.11 -24.44 9.40
C ASP A 86 1.37 -23.10 10.11
N ASN A 87 1.61 -22.05 9.33
CA ASN A 87 1.83 -20.70 9.83
C ASN A 87 0.54 -19.86 9.91
N SER A 88 -0.61 -20.39 9.45
CA SER A 88 -1.87 -19.65 9.30
C SER A 88 -1.70 -18.33 8.54
N THR A 89 -0.92 -18.36 7.44
CA THR A 89 -0.64 -17.16 6.64
C THR A 89 -1.16 -17.27 5.22
N ILE A 90 -1.68 -16.15 4.71
CA ILE A 90 -2.05 -15.98 3.30
C ILE A 90 -1.02 -15.04 2.68
N THR A 91 -0.25 -15.56 1.72
CA THR A 91 0.85 -14.83 1.08
C THR A 91 0.52 -14.53 -0.37
N LEU A 92 0.50 -13.24 -0.73
CA LEU A 92 0.38 -12.77 -2.12
C LEU A 92 1.75 -12.33 -2.64
N ARG A 93 2.21 -12.93 -3.75
CA ARG A 93 3.49 -12.63 -4.38
C ARG A 93 3.30 -12.24 -5.84
N THR A 94 4.21 -11.45 -6.39
CA THR A 94 4.29 -11.25 -7.85
C THR A 94 5.15 -12.36 -8.47
N THR A 95 4.69 -12.92 -9.60
CA THR A 95 5.44 -13.92 -10.37
C THR A 95 6.64 -13.28 -11.06
N ASN A 96 6.52 -12.00 -11.41
CA ASN A 96 7.57 -11.26 -12.07
C ASN A 96 8.55 -10.68 -11.04
N LYS A 97 9.69 -11.35 -10.85
CA LYS A 97 10.86 -10.75 -10.17
C LYS A 97 11.56 -9.69 -11.03
N LYS A 98 11.20 -9.51 -12.31
CA LYS A 98 11.90 -8.54 -13.16
C LYS A 98 11.50 -7.14 -12.76
N LYS A 99 12.44 -6.46 -12.10
CA LYS A 99 12.54 -5.01 -12.18
C LYS A 99 12.45 -4.60 -13.66
N PRO A 100 11.82 -3.46 -14.00
CA PRO A 100 11.85 -2.95 -15.37
C PRO A 100 13.28 -2.96 -15.92
N PRO A 101 13.52 -3.30 -17.20
CA PRO A 101 14.87 -3.39 -17.76
C PRO A 101 15.72 -2.13 -17.52
N ALA A 102 15.09 -0.95 -17.53
CA ALA A 102 15.72 0.33 -17.22
C ALA A 102 16.28 0.37 -15.78
N TYR A 103 15.52 -0.13 -14.80
CA TYR A 103 15.96 -0.24 -13.41
C TYR A 103 17.17 -1.17 -13.25
N TYR A 104 17.22 -2.27 -14.02
CA TYR A 104 18.39 -3.16 -14.00
C TYR A 104 19.67 -2.49 -14.52
N GLN A 105 19.57 -1.62 -15.53
CA GLN A 105 20.74 -0.90 -16.03
C GLN A 105 21.21 0.14 -15.03
N TYR A 106 20.27 0.89 -14.47
CA TYR A 106 20.56 1.88 -13.44
C TYR A 106 21.23 1.27 -12.20
N GLU A 107 20.72 0.14 -11.68
CA GLU A 107 21.36 -0.55 -10.55
C GLU A 107 22.77 -1.05 -10.87
N LYS A 108 23.02 -1.51 -12.10
CA LYS A 108 24.36 -1.93 -12.54
C LYS A 108 25.31 -0.74 -12.59
N GLU A 109 24.87 0.40 -13.08
CA GLU A 109 25.66 1.64 -13.15
C GLU A 109 25.97 2.17 -11.76
N LEU A 110 24.97 2.30 -10.89
CA LEU A 110 25.14 2.70 -9.49
C LEU A 110 26.16 1.84 -8.76
N ARG A 111 26.09 0.51 -8.92
CA ARG A 111 27.08 -0.40 -8.33
C ARG A 111 28.48 -0.14 -8.87
N LYS A 112 28.64 0.05 -10.19
CA LYS A 112 29.94 0.38 -10.78
C LYS A 112 30.50 1.68 -10.21
N GLU A 113 29.67 2.71 -10.03
CA GLU A 113 30.10 3.99 -9.44
C GLU A 113 30.49 3.83 -7.96
N LEU A 114 29.70 3.11 -7.16
CA LEU A 114 30.03 2.84 -5.75
C LEU A 114 31.34 2.05 -5.59
N LEU A 115 31.66 1.13 -6.51
CA LEU A 115 32.94 0.43 -6.51
C LEU A 115 34.14 1.33 -6.87
N LYS A 116 33.91 2.44 -7.62
CA LYS A 116 34.97 3.42 -7.92
C LYS A 116 35.25 4.33 -6.73
N THR A 117 34.28 4.53 -5.84
CA THR A 117 34.48 5.30 -4.62
C THR A 117 35.28 4.47 -3.61
N LYS A 118 36.41 5.02 -3.14
CA LYS A 118 37.11 4.41 -2.00
C LYS A 118 36.24 4.58 -0.76
N PRO A 119 36.01 3.53 0.05
CA PRO A 119 35.42 3.73 1.36
C PRO A 119 36.37 4.63 2.17
N ILE A 120 35.85 5.74 2.67
CA ILE A 120 36.58 6.55 3.65
C ILE A 120 36.68 5.67 4.90
N SER A 121 37.86 5.11 5.19
CA SER A 121 38.13 4.58 6.52
C SER A 121 38.13 5.75 7.49
N GLY A 122 37.40 5.64 8.59
CA GLY A 122 37.35 6.67 9.62
C GLY A 122 38.76 6.99 10.13
N GLY A 123 39.33 8.10 9.67
CA GLY A 123 40.69 8.51 9.98
C GLY A 123 41.25 9.59 9.06
N ASP A 124 40.87 9.60 7.77
CA ASP A 124 41.35 10.61 6.81
C ASP A 124 40.38 11.78 6.70
N MET A 125 40.16 12.50 7.80
CA MET A 125 39.70 13.88 7.73
C MET A 125 40.89 14.74 8.16
N PRO A 126 41.65 15.37 7.25
CA PRO A 126 42.65 16.33 7.66
C PRO A 126 41.88 17.47 8.32
N CYS A 127 41.89 17.52 9.65
CA CYS A 127 41.47 18.74 10.34
C CYS A 127 42.43 19.83 9.86
N ALA A 128 41.90 20.83 9.17
CA ALA A 128 42.65 22.04 8.92
C ALA A 128 42.82 22.71 10.28
N SER A 129 43.96 22.47 10.93
CA SER A 129 44.39 23.27 12.06
C SER A 129 44.67 24.69 11.54
N MET A 130 43.82 25.64 11.94
CA MET A 130 44.03 27.07 11.76
C MET A 130 45.28 27.54 12.50
#